data_AF-A0A1I7UNM9-F1
#
_entry.id   AF-A0A1I7UNM9-F1
#
_cell.length_a   1.000
_cell.length_b   1.000
_cell.length_c   1.000
_cell.angle_alpha   90.00
_cell.angle_beta   90.00
_cell.angle_gamma   90.00
#
_symmetry.space_group_name_H-M   'P 1'
#
loop_
_entity.id
_entity.type
_entity.pdbx_description
1 polymer ?
#
loop_
_entity_poly.entity_id
_entity_poly.type
_entity_poly.pdbx_seq_one_letter_code
_entity_poly.pdbx_strand_id
1 'polypeptide(L)'
;MTDFKNGLFKIMRCFSIDGECACVTSQLYAHRTRPNYLVQVIQISNPTKSTVRLSLSRFSSNWWAHSKSGDLSINQRQVGGASYAIICTDPPGKISVSQKREESFRFTCTITSKPTGEEAARDAVRLFQSGKDAKALDSQHFDGWSKMHLTGFSVSTSKAPNTLNGDKINATKYILLSSLRAPTIEGGATLESVKSLETLARKNELCYTGHSNLLFPSRLWQDWDTPTKLIELVNTWMLTFQKRGCSNLLNTGAIGVSQAFVQSLTASSYHDSHLEVALDAHDLHREMYFYGVPVYSNMGVVGTLRVDIKLDEKNTPYFMVSSSNQLFVCDGGCLDAPVTLGKIPTQLPVKVTKPVTSLLYIAPSRRHLELLKNAIHVSEVGSAPAHEEEVIEMHRSGEATGGMTTFWVFVFVAVVAFHLVVAKIVWNEYRKGDMTPYNPYLRNRYSSLRPH
;
A
#
# COMPACT_ATOMS: atom_id res chain seq x y z
N MET A 1 2.45 10.00 -12.03
CA MET A 1 2.00 9.66 -10.65
C MET A 1 0.77 8.80 -10.74
N THR A 2 0.72 7.70 -10.01
CA THR A 2 -0.45 6.82 -9.96
C THR A 2 -1.18 7.03 -8.64
N ASP A 3 -2.47 7.30 -8.72
CA ASP A 3 -3.38 7.33 -7.57
C ASP A 3 -3.98 5.93 -7.42
N PHE A 4 -3.36 5.11 -6.56
CA PHE A 4 -3.75 3.72 -6.35
C PHE A 4 -5.17 3.59 -5.78
N LYS A 5 -5.60 4.56 -4.96
CA LYS A 5 -6.90 4.53 -4.28
C LYS A 5 -8.04 4.71 -5.27
N ASN A 6 -7.86 5.61 -6.23
CA ASN A 6 -8.88 5.93 -7.23
C ASN A 6 -8.63 5.27 -8.59
N GLY A 7 -7.54 4.52 -8.72
CA GLY A 7 -7.10 3.91 -9.97
C GLY A 7 -6.89 4.88 -11.13
N LEU A 8 -6.37 6.06 -10.83
CA LEU A 8 -6.06 7.09 -11.82
C LEU A 8 -4.56 7.12 -12.11
N PHE A 9 -4.22 7.31 -13.37
CA PHE A 9 -2.86 7.66 -13.78
C PHE A 9 -2.80 9.13 -14.17
N LYS A 10 -1.88 9.88 -13.57
CA LYS A 10 -1.71 11.33 -13.77
C LYS A 10 -0.34 11.66 -14.33
N ILE A 11 -0.30 12.42 -15.42
CA ILE A 11 0.90 13.03 -15.99
C ILE A 11 0.72 14.54 -15.98
N MET A 12 1.69 15.27 -15.44
CA MET A 12 1.70 16.74 -15.47
C MET A 12 2.95 17.20 -16.22
N ARG A 13 2.79 18.16 -17.12
CA ARG A 13 3.87 18.81 -17.86
C ARG A 13 3.68 20.31 -17.80
N CYS A 14 4.69 21.03 -17.33
CA CYS A 14 4.66 22.49 -17.22
C CYS A 14 5.71 23.11 -18.13
N PHE A 15 5.37 24.28 -18.68
CA PHE A 15 6.18 25.02 -19.63
C PHE A 15 6.33 26.46 -19.12
N SER A 16 7.56 26.96 -19.10
CA SER A 16 7.81 28.36 -18.75
C SER A 16 7.47 29.26 -19.94
N ILE A 17 6.59 30.22 -19.71
CA ILE A 17 6.10 31.19 -20.69
C ILE A 17 6.05 32.54 -19.98
N ASP A 18 6.81 33.52 -20.48
CA ASP A 18 6.87 34.89 -19.95
C ASP A 18 7.20 35.00 -18.45
N GLY A 19 8.02 34.07 -17.95
CA GLY A 19 8.42 34.00 -16.53
C GLY A 19 7.39 33.34 -15.61
N GLU A 20 6.24 32.92 -16.12
CA GLU A 20 5.22 32.14 -15.41
C GLU A 20 5.14 30.71 -16.00
N CYS A 21 4.42 29.79 -15.36
CA CYS A 21 4.31 28.39 -15.82
C CYS A 21 2.90 28.04 -16.27
N ALA A 22 2.74 27.65 -17.54
CA ALA A 22 1.52 27.00 -18.01
C ALA A 22 1.65 25.48 -17.89
N CYS A 23 0.65 24.81 -17.33
CA CYS A 23 0.70 23.38 -17.07
C CYS A 23 -0.43 22.62 -17.78
N VAL A 24 -0.07 21.45 -18.32
CA VAL A 24 -1.01 20.48 -18.89
C VAL A 24 -0.99 19.24 -18.02
N THR A 25 -2.14 18.92 -17.42
CA THR A 25 -2.34 17.75 -16.58
C THR A 25 -3.26 16.78 -17.31
N SER A 26 -2.75 15.59 -17.63
CA SER A 26 -3.53 14.48 -18.14
C SER A 26 -3.83 13.49 -17.02
N GLN A 27 -5.10 13.17 -16.84
CA GLN A 27 -5.58 12.11 -15.97
C GLN A 27 -6.21 11.02 -16.85
N LEU A 28 -5.86 9.75 -16.61
CA LEU A 28 -6.30 8.60 -17.39
C LEU A 28 -6.82 7.52 -16.45
N TYR A 29 -7.92 6.86 -16.80
CA TYR A 29 -8.36 5.66 -16.11
C TYR A 29 -9.06 4.67 -17.04
N ALA A 30 -8.83 3.38 -16.81
CA ALA A 30 -9.64 2.29 -17.33
C ALA A 30 -10.78 2.01 -16.34
N HIS A 31 -12.02 1.91 -16.82
CA HIS A 31 -13.16 1.94 -15.93
C HIS A 31 -13.35 0.65 -15.13
N ARG A 32 -13.34 0.73 -13.79
CA ARG A 32 -13.30 -0.42 -12.87
C ARG A 32 -14.50 -1.36 -12.99
N THR A 33 -15.71 -0.82 -13.13
CA THR A 33 -16.95 -1.61 -13.21
C THR A 33 -17.49 -1.75 -14.63
N ARG A 34 -16.94 -1.04 -15.61
CA ARG A 34 -17.40 -1.04 -17.01
C ARG A 34 -16.18 -1.27 -17.90
N PRO A 35 -15.75 -2.53 -18.08
CA PRO A 35 -14.43 -2.87 -18.64
C PRO A 35 -14.17 -2.34 -20.05
N ASN A 36 -15.22 -1.87 -20.73
CA ASN A 36 -15.18 -1.38 -22.10
C ASN A 36 -14.84 0.12 -22.20
N TYR A 37 -14.63 0.84 -21.08
CA TYR A 37 -14.37 2.28 -21.11
C TYR A 37 -12.94 2.63 -20.70
N LEU A 38 -12.35 3.54 -21.47
CA LEU A 38 -11.12 4.26 -21.15
C LEU A 38 -11.42 5.76 -21.20
N VAL A 39 -11.06 6.49 -20.15
CA VAL A 39 -11.35 7.92 -20.04
C VAL A 39 -10.06 8.69 -19.79
N GLN A 40 -9.86 9.75 -20.55
CA GLN A 40 -8.78 10.70 -20.37
C GLN A 40 -9.35 12.11 -20.17
N VAL A 41 -8.88 12.82 -19.14
CA VAL A 41 -9.18 14.23 -18.90
C VAL A 41 -7.88 15.00 -19.05
N ILE A 42 -7.88 16.04 -19.89
CA ILE A 42 -6.76 16.96 -20.08
C ILE A 42 -7.18 18.32 -19.54
N GLN A 43 -6.53 18.74 -18.46
CA GLN A 43 -6.72 20.02 -17.83
C GLN A 43 -5.52 20.92 -18.17
N ILE A 44 -5.80 22.11 -18.66
CA ILE A 44 -4.79 23.08 -19.09
C ILE A 44 -4.95 24.32 -18.23
N SER A 45 -3.96 24.58 -17.38
CA SER A 45 -3.91 25.75 -16.52
C SER A 45 -2.95 26.76 -17.13
N ASN A 46 -3.47 27.94 -17.46
CA ASN A 46 -2.69 29.06 -17.99
C ASN A 46 -2.78 30.24 -17.01
N PRO A 47 -1.94 30.28 -15.96
CA PRO A 47 -1.85 31.45 -15.07
C PRO A 47 -1.13 32.63 -15.73
N THR A 48 -0.56 32.44 -16.94
CA THR A 48 0.35 33.40 -17.56
C THR A 48 -0.36 34.64 -18.07
N LYS A 49 0.41 35.68 -18.43
CA LYS A 49 -0.05 36.92 -19.07
C LYS A 49 -0.34 36.79 -20.57
N SER A 50 -0.04 35.65 -21.16
CA SER A 50 -0.19 35.41 -22.59
C SER A 50 -1.21 34.32 -22.87
N THR A 51 -1.83 34.35 -24.05
CA THR A 51 -2.70 33.25 -24.51
C THR A 51 -1.84 32.09 -24.98
N VAL A 52 -2.08 30.90 -24.43
CA VAL A 52 -1.35 29.68 -24.82
C VAL A 52 -2.14 28.95 -25.90
N ARG A 53 -1.47 28.58 -26.99
CA ARG A 53 -2.06 27.80 -28.09
C ARG A 53 -1.56 26.37 -28.06
N LEU A 54 -2.49 25.42 -28.12
CA LEU A 54 -2.18 23.99 -28.10
C LEU A 54 -2.88 23.28 -29.26
N SER A 55 -2.34 22.13 -29.65
CA SER A 55 -2.97 21.24 -30.63
C SER A 55 -3.23 19.89 -29.97
N LEU A 56 -4.50 19.59 -29.74
CA LEU A 56 -4.94 18.28 -29.25
C LEU A 56 -5.24 17.39 -30.45
N SER A 57 -4.60 16.23 -30.51
CA SER A 57 -4.83 15.25 -31.57
C SER A 57 -4.77 13.84 -30.99
N ARG A 58 -5.50 12.92 -31.62
CA ARG A 58 -5.44 11.50 -31.33
C ARG A 58 -4.33 10.91 -32.17
N PHE A 59 -3.41 10.19 -31.55
CA PHE A 59 -2.42 9.41 -32.28
C PHE A 59 -3.15 8.26 -32.99
N SER A 60 -3.30 8.37 -34.32
CA SER A 60 -3.88 7.29 -35.14
C SER A 60 -2.77 6.36 -35.62
N SER A 61 -3.12 5.08 -35.75
CA SER A 61 -2.29 4.08 -36.42
C SER A 61 -3.00 3.66 -37.70
N ASN A 62 -2.23 3.46 -38.77
CA ASN A 62 -2.71 2.96 -40.05
C ASN A 62 -3.17 1.49 -40.00
N TRP A 63 -3.03 0.82 -38.85
CA TRP A 63 -3.44 -0.58 -38.68
C TRP A 63 -4.94 -0.77 -38.42
N TRP A 64 -5.72 0.31 -38.34
CA TRP A 64 -7.15 0.27 -38.08
C TRP A 64 -7.94 0.59 -39.34
N ALA A 65 -8.94 -0.22 -39.65
CA ALA A 65 -9.96 0.14 -40.64
C ALA A 65 -10.88 1.21 -40.03
N HIS A 66 -11.27 2.19 -40.84
CA HIS A 66 -12.14 3.27 -40.39
C HIS A 66 -13.52 3.12 -41.05
N SER A 67 -14.56 3.16 -40.23
CA SER A 67 -15.96 3.17 -40.68
C SER A 67 -16.74 4.25 -39.92
N LYS A 68 -17.96 4.54 -40.37
CA LYS A 68 -18.85 5.52 -39.73
C LYS A 68 -20.20 4.91 -39.43
N SER A 69 -20.82 5.37 -38.35
CA SER A 69 -22.22 5.10 -38.01
C SER A 69 -22.86 6.41 -37.55
N GLY A 70 -23.60 7.07 -38.44
CA GLY A 70 -24.00 8.46 -38.25
C GLY A 70 -22.77 9.36 -38.12
N ASP A 71 -22.74 10.21 -37.09
CA ASP A 71 -21.61 11.10 -36.81
C ASP A 71 -20.44 10.43 -36.06
N LEU A 72 -20.58 9.16 -35.69
CA LEU A 72 -19.56 8.44 -34.92
C LEU A 72 -18.53 7.78 -35.83
N SER A 73 -17.26 8.11 -35.60
CA SER A 73 -16.12 7.44 -36.23
C SER A 73 -15.77 6.16 -35.48
N ILE A 74 -15.77 5.02 -36.19
CA ILE A 74 -15.48 3.70 -35.65
C ILE A 74 -14.15 3.20 -36.20
N ASN A 75 -13.26 2.76 -35.32
CA ASN A 75 -12.00 2.12 -35.69
C ASN A 75 -12.13 0.62 -35.45
N GLN A 76 -11.88 -0.20 -36.47
CA GLN A 76 -12.06 -1.64 -36.42
C GLN A 76 -10.80 -2.40 -36.79
N ARG A 77 -10.58 -3.55 -36.14
CA ARG A 77 -9.45 -4.44 -36.45
C ARG A 77 -9.76 -5.87 -36.06
N GLN A 78 -9.30 -6.81 -36.88
CA GLN A 78 -9.30 -8.25 -36.55
C GLN A 78 -7.98 -8.63 -35.89
N VAL A 79 -8.04 -9.29 -34.73
CA VAL A 79 -6.87 -9.81 -34.02
C VAL A 79 -7.22 -11.16 -33.41
N GLY A 80 -6.48 -12.22 -33.74
CA GLY A 80 -6.60 -13.53 -33.10
C GLY A 80 -8.00 -14.17 -33.20
N GLY A 81 -8.70 -13.97 -34.32
CA GLY A 81 -10.06 -14.49 -34.53
C GLY A 81 -11.17 -13.65 -33.86
N ALA A 82 -10.83 -12.54 -33.21
CA ALA A 82 -11.78 -11.59 -32.65
C ALA A 82 -11.76 -10.25 -33.40
N SER A 83 -12.95 -9.67 -33.54
CA SER A 83 -13.20 -8.37 -34.13
C SER A 83 -13.27 -7.30 -33.05
N TYR A 84 -12.37 -6.32 -33.11
CA TYR A 84 -12.36 -5.16 -32.22
C TYR A 84 -13.01 -3.96 -32.87
N ALA A 85 -13.77 -3.19 -32.08
CA ALA A 85 -14.28 -1.88 -32.47
C ALA A 85 -14.03 -0.85 -31.37
N ILE A 86 -13.58 0.34 -31.78
CA ILE A 86 -13.24 1.44 -30.88
C ILE A 86 -13.90 2.73 -31.36
N ILE A 87 -14.63 3.38 -30.46
CA ILE A 87 -15.21 4.72 -30.67
C ILE A 87 -14.65 5.63 -29.59
N CYS A 88 -14.17 6.81 -29.97
CA CYS A 88 -13.65 7.81 -29.04
C CYS A 88 -14.25 9.19 -29.32
N THR A 89 -14.31 10.04 -28.31
CA THR A 89 -14.52 11.49 -28.50
C THR A 89 -13.43 12.05 -29.41
N ASP A 90 -13.83 12.81 -30.44
CA ASP A 90 -12.88 13.45 -31.34
C ASP A 90 -12.25 14.71 -30.70
N PRO A 91 -10.94 14.93 -30.89
CA PRO A 91 -10.26 16.09 -30.34
C PRO A 91 -10.61 17.37 -31.10
N PRO A 92 -10.68 18.53 -30.43
CA PRO A 92 -11.02 19.82 -31.06
C PRO A 92 -9.93 20.33 -32.01
N GLY A 93 -8.78 19.67 -32.10
CA GLY A 93 -7.65 20.13 -32.90
C GLY A 93 -6.94 21.30 -32.21
N LYS A 94 -6.87 22.45 -32.89
CA LYS A 94 -6.20 23.65 -32.37
C LYS A 94 -7.10 24.37 -31.36
N ILE A 95 -6.57 24.65 -30.18
CA ILE A 95 -7.25 25.36 -29.09
C ILE A 95 -6.39 26.52 -28.59
N SER A 96 -7.04 27.52 -28.00
CA SER A 96 -6.38 28.66 -27.35
C SER A 96 -6.94 28.81 -25.93
N VAL A 97 -6.05 28.83 -24.94
CA VAL A 97 -6.40 29.04 -23.53
C VAL A 97 -5.95 30.43 -23.13
N SER A 98 -6.92 31.31 -22.86
CA SER A 98 -6.68 32.70 -22.49
C SER A 98 -5.84 32.82 -21.22
N GLN A 99 -5.24 34.00 -21.02
CA GLN A 99 -4.52 34.33 -19.78
C GLN A 99 -5.39 34.13 -18.54
N LYS A 100 -4.78 33.70 -17.43
CA LYS A 100 -5.44 33.47 -16.12
C LYS A 100 -6.70 32.60 -16.21
N ARG A 101 -6.71 31.62 -17.12
CA ARG A 101 -7.83 30.70 -17.32
C ARG A 101 -7.37 29.26 -17.20
N GLU A 102 -8.36 28.42 -16.99
CA GLU A 102 -8.23 26.98 -16.99
C GLU A 102 -9.30 26.38 -17.90
N GLU A 103 -8.90 25.42 -18.73
CA GLU A 103 -9.79 24.72 -19.64
C GLU A 103 -9.62 23.21 -19.45
N SER A 104 -10.71 22.45 -19.56
CA SER A 104 -10.71 21.00 -19.37
C SER A 104 -11.38 20.29 -20.54
N PHE A 105 -10.70 19.28 -21.08
CA PHE A 105 -11.15 18.47 -22.20
C PHE A 105 -11.27 17.02 -21.77
N ARG A 106 -12.43 16.41 -22.01
CA ARG A 106 -12.70 15.00 -21.71
C ARG A 106 -12.73 14.19 -23.00
N PHE A 107 -12.01 13.09 -22.99
CA PHE A 107 -12.00 12.08 -24.05
C PHE A 107 -12.44 10.75 -23.47
N THR A 108 -13.56 10.23 -23.96
CA THR A 108 -14.06 8.92 -23.60
C THR A 108 -13.88 8.00 -24.79
N CYS A 109 -13.32 6.82 -24.58
CA CYS A 109 -13.22 5.76 -25.58
C CYS A 109 -13.98 4.52 -25.10
N THR A 110 -14.75 3.91 -26.00
CA THR A 110 -15.28 2.56 -25.82
C THR A 110 -14.48 1.57 -26.65
N ILE A 111 -14.17 0.43 -26.04
CA ILE A 111 -13.42 -0.67 -26.66
C ILE A 111 -14.25 -1.93 -26.47
N THR A 112 -14.53 -2.65 -27.56
CA THR A 112 -15.27 -3.90 -27.53
C THR A 112 -14.63 -4.92 -28.45
N SER A 113 -14.85 -6.19 -28.12
CA SER A 113 -14.38 -7.36 -28.86
C SER A 113 -15.53 -8.33 -29.04
N LYS A 114 -15.78 -8.75 -30.29
CA LYS A 114 -16.84 -9.69 -30.68
C LYS A 114 -16.35 -10.66 -31.76
N PRO A 115 -17.07 -11.77 -32.03
CA PRO A 115 -16.73 -12.65 -33.14
C PRO A 115 -16.71 -11.93 -34.49
N THR A 116 -17.70 -11.05 -34.75
CA THR A 116 -17.83 -10.33 -36.02
C THR A 116 -17.64 -8.82 -35.88
N GLY A 117 -17.16 -8.18 -36.96
CA GLY A 117 -16.91 -6.73 -36.98
C GLY A 117 -18.18 -5.91 -36.84
N GLU A 118 -19.29 -6.41 -37.39
CA GLU A 118 -20.60 -5.76 -37.30
C GLU A 118 -21.14 -5.77 -35.87
N GLU A 119 -21.08 -6.92 -35.18
CA GLU A 119 -21.45 -7.01 -33.76
C GLU A 119 -20.57 -6.11 -32.90
N ALA A 120 -19.26 -6.09 -33.15
CA ALA A 120 -18.33 -5.22 -32.44
C ALA A 120 -18.72 -3.75 -32.63
N ALA A 121 -18.95 -3.31 -33.87
CA ALA A 121 -19.35 -1.93 -34.15
C ALA A 121 -20.68 -1.55 -33.48
N ARG A 122 -21.69 -2.42 -33.57
CA ARG A 122 -23.01 -2.22 -32.96
C ARG A 122 -22.91 -2.06 -31.44
N ASP A 123 -22.17 -2.94 -30.77
CA ASP A 123 -21.96 -2.87 -29.33
C ASP A 123 -21.12 -1.64 -28.94
N ALA A 124 -20.11 -1.26 -29.73
CA ALA A 124 -19.32 -0.05 -29.49
C ALA A 124 -20.18 1.20 -29.50
N VAL A 125 -21.09 1.32 -30.48
CA VAL A 125 -22.05 2.44 -30.61
C VAL A 125 -22.98 2.47 -29.41
N ARG A 126 -23.62 1.34 -29.07
CA ARG A 126 -24.53 1.24 -27.92
C ARG A 126 -23.84 1.65 -26.62
N LEU A 127 -22.63 1.14 -26.39
CA LEU A 127 -21.84 1.47 -25.21
C LEU A 127 -21.49 2.96 -25.21
N PHE A 128 -20.96 3.49 -26.31
CA PHE A 128 -20.55 4.90 -26.37
C PHE A 128 -21.72 5.83 -26.02
N GLN A 129 -22.92 5.54 -26.54
CA GLN A 129 -24.14 6.28 -26.21
C GLN A 129 -24.56 6.13 -24.75
N SER A 130 -24.42 4.95 -24.15
CA SER A 130 -24.72 4.72 -22.72
C SER A 130 -23.70 5.32 -21.74
N GLY A 131 -22.59 5.87 -22.23
CA GLY A 131 -21.54 6.51 -21.44
C GLY A 131 -21.56 8.03 -21.50
N LYS A 132 -22.64 8.65 -21.99
CA LYS A 132 -22.76 10.11 -22.15
C LYS A 132 -22.79 10.88 -20.83
N ASP A 133 -23.32 10.29 -19.76
CA ASP A 133 -23.28 10.88 -18.43
C ASP A 133 -21.88 10.69 -17.82
N ALA A 134 -21.03 11.69 -18.02
CA ALA A 134 -19.66 11.69 -17.51
C ALA A 134 -19.58 11.61 -15.98
N LYS A 135 -20.51 12.27 -15.27
CA LYS A 135 -20.51 12.32 -13.80
C LYS A 135 -20.88 10.96 -13.23
N ALA A 136 -21.90 10.31 -13.79
CA ALA A 136 -22.27 8.96 -13.39
C ALA A 136 -21.14 7.96 -13.68
N LEU A 137 -20.48 8.09 -14.84
CA LEU A 137 -19.35 7.22 -15.21
C LEU A 137 -18.18 7.37 -14.22
N ASP A 138 -17.79 8.61 -13.89
CA ASP A 138 -16.72 8.86 -12.92
C ASP A 138 -17.09 8.33 -11.52
N SER A 139 -18.31 8.58 -11.04
CA SER A 139 -18.78 8.06 -9.74
C SER A 139 -18.71 6.53 -9.70
N GLN A 140 -19.22 5.85 -10.72
CA GLN A 140 -19.21 4.38 -10.78
C GLN A 140 -17.79 3.80 -10.78
N HIS A 141 -16.83 4.49 -11.41
CA HIS A 141 -15.43 4.11 -11.36
C HIS A 141 -14.86 4.19 -9.94
N PHE A 142 -15.04 5.34 -9.28
CA PHE A 142 -14.51 5.57 -7.93
C PHE A 142 -15.20 4.68 -6.89
N ASP A 143 -16.51 4.48 -7.01
CA ASP A 143 -17.28 3.56 -6.18
C ASP A 143 -16.79 2.12 -6.37
N GLY A 144 -16.46 1.75 -7.61
CA GLY A 144 -15.84 0.48 -7.93
C GLY A 144 -14.53 0.27 -7.18
N TRP A 145 -13.61 1.23 -7.23
CA TRP A 145 -12.34 1.16 -6.50
C TRP A 145 -12.53 1.20 -4.98
N SER A 146 -13.47 2.00 -4.47
CA SER A 146 -13.83 2.02 -3.06
C SER A 146 -14.24 0.63 -2.57
N LYS A 147 -15.07 -0.10 -3.34
CA LYS A 147 -15.47 -1.49 -3.03
C LYS A 147 -14.29 -2.45 -3.03
N MET A 148 -13.30 -2.25 -3.90
CA MET A 148 -12.06 -3.05 -3.96
C MET A 148 -11.16 -2.87 -2.72
N HIS A 149 -11.28 -1.73 -2.04
CA HIS A 149 -10.50 -1.34 -0.87
C HIS A 149 -11.23 -1.52 0.46
N LEU A 150 -12.40 -2.19 0.47
CA LEU A 150 -13.14 -2.50 1.70
C LEU A 150 -12.31 -3.33 2.67
N THR A 151 -11.48 -4.25 2.17
CA THR A 151 -10.47 -4.97 2.94
C THR A 151 -9.11 -4.33 2.70
N GLY A 152 -8.33 -4.06 3.76
CA GLY A 152 -7.06 -3.36 3.66
C GLY A 152 -6.04 -3.76 4.72
N PHE A 153 -4.78 -3.43 4.44
CA PHE A 153 -3.63 -3.61 5.31
C PHE A 153 -2.76 -2.36 5.22
N SER A 154 -2.18 -1.93 6.33
CA SER A 154 -1.24 -0.82 6.40
C SER A 154 -0.19 -1.11 7.47
N VAL A 155 1.01 -0.60 7.25
CA VAL A 155 2.14 -0.67 8.18
C VAL A 155 2.78 0.71 8.29
N SER A 156 3.20 1.08 9.50
CA SER A 156 3.94 2.31 9.77
C SER A 156 5.23 2.39 8.93
N THR A 157 5.56 3.56 8.41
CA THR A 157 6.78 3.73 7.58
C THR A 157 8.02 3.42 8.40
N SER A 158 8.94 2.66 7.81
CA SER A 158 10.24 2.35 8.37
C SER A 158 11.38 2.85 7.51
N LYS A 159 12.44 3.32 8.17
CA LYS A 159 13.71 3.72 7.56
C LYS A 159 14.79 2.63 7.62
N ALA A 160 14.50 1.50 8.28
CA ALA A 160 15.42 0.38 8.36
C ALA A 160 15.76 -0.14 6.94
N PRO A 161 16.99 -0.59 6.69
CA PRO A 161 17.35 -1.20 5.43
C PRO A 161 16.52 -2.46 5.19
N ASN A 162 16.31 -2.81 3.91
CA ASN A 162 15.61 -4.05 3.52
C ASN A 162 14.25 -4.24 4.19
N THR A 163 13.50 -3.16 4.37
CA THR A 163 12.18 -3.21 5.00
C THR A 163 11.07 -2.88 4.00
N LEU A 164 9.96 -3.62 4.09
CA LEU A 164 8.77 -3.36 3.29
C LEU A 164 7.97 -2.16 3.85
N ASN A 165 7.62 -1.22 2.99
CA ASN A 165 6.84 -0.03 3.32
C ASN A 165 5.49 0.00 2.58
N GLY A 166 4.59 0.86 3.08
CA GLY A 166 3.21 0.95 2.59
C GLY A 166 3.09 1.34 1.11
N ASP A 167 4.06 2.08 0.56
CA ASP A 167 4.12 2.42 -0.86
C ASP A 167 4.23 1.18 -1.75
N LYS A 168 5.17 0.27 -1.45
CA LYS A 168 5.35 -0.98 -2.22
C LYS A 168 4.17 -1.93 -2.05
N ILE A 169 3.60 -2.01 -0.84
CA ILE A 169 2.39 -2.82 -0.56
C ILE A 169 1.19 -2.30 -1.37
N ASN A 170 0.93 -1.00 -1.30
CA ASN A 170 -0.20 -0.38 -1.98
C ASN A 170 -0.07 -0.45 -3.51
N ALA A 171 1.14 -0.24 -4.04
CA ALA A 171 1.42 -0.38 -5.46
C ALA A 171 1.21 -1.83 -5.93
N THR A 172 1.75 -2.81 -5.20
CA THR A 172 1.57 -4.23 -5.52
C THR A 172 0.11 -4.63 -5.51
N LYS A 173 -0.64 -4.23 -4.46
CA LYS A 173 -2.09 -4.44 -4.40
C LYS A 173 -2.80 -3.83 -5.60
N TYR A 174 -2.52 -2.57 -5.93
CA TYR A 174 -3.10 -1.91 -7.10
C TYR A 174 -2.83 -2.68 -8.42
N ILE A 175 -1.60 -3.15 -8.62
CA ILE A 175 -1.21 -3.93 -9.81
C ILE A 175 -2.00 -5.23 -9.90
N LEU A 176 -2.13 -5.97 -8.78
CA LEU A 176 -2.93 -7.20 -8.74
C LEU A 176 -4.40 -6.93 -9.07
N LEU A 177 -4.99 -5.93 -8.42
CA LEU A 177 -6.41 -5.63 -8.57
C LEU A 177 -6.75 -5.07 -9.95
N SER A 178 -5.90 -4.23 -10.53
CA SER A 178 -6.07 -3.68 -11.88
C SER A 178 -5.93 -4.74 -12.98
N SER A 179 -5.18 -5.81 -12.72
CA SER A 179 -4.97 -6.92 -13.68
C SER A 179 -6.12 -7.93 -13.71
N LEU A 180 -7.11 -7.80 -12.83
CA LEU A 180 -8.19 -8.77 -12.66
C LEU A 180 -9.56 -8.12 -12.84
N ARG A 181 -10.52 -8.90 -13.34
CA ARG A 181 -11.95 -8.53 -13.42
C ARG A 181 -12.59 -8.56 -12.03
N ALA A 182 -13.68 -7.83 -11.85
CA ALA A 182 -14.43 -7.78 -10.58
C ALA A 182 -15.92 -8.11 -10.82
N PRO A 183 -16.26 -9.37 -11.17
CA PRO A 183 -17.58 -9.72 -11.69
C PRO A 183 -18.75 -9.36 -10.76
N THR A 184 -18.52 -9.33 -9.45
CA THR A 184 -19.55 -8.99 -8.44
C THR A 184 -19.98 -7.53 -8.44
N ILE A 185 -19.20 -6.63 -9.04
CA ILE A 185 -19.47 -5.18 -9.08
C ILE A 185 -19.47 -4.60 -10.49
N GLU A 186 -19.26 -5.44 -11.52
CA GLU A 186 -19.28 -5.02 -12.91
C GLU A 186 -20.70 -4.73 -13.41
N GLY A 187 -20.81 -3.80 -14.37
CA GLY A 187 -22.05 -3.47 -15.03
C GLY A 187 -22.60 -4.67 -15.78
N GLY A 188 -23.78 -5.14 -15.37
CA GLY A 188 -24.40 -6.37 -15.86
C GLY A 188 -24.37 -7.54 -14.87
N ALA A 189 -23.74 -7.39 -13.69
CA ALA A 189 -23.84 -8.37 -12.63
C ALA A 189 -25.30 -8.56 -12.19
N THR A 190 -25.76 -9.82 -12.18
CA THR A 190 -27.10 -10.20 -11.70
C THR A 190 -27.02 -10.66 -10.25
N LEU A 191 -28.12 -10.51 -9.49
CA LEU A 191 -28.19 -10.97 -8.10
C LEU A 191 -27.81 -12.45 -7.96
N GLU A 192 -28.21 -13.29 -8.91
CA GLU A 192 -27.88 -14.71 -8.95
C GLU A 192 -26.37 -14.95 -9.15
N SER A 193 -25.75 -14.28 -10.13
CA SER A 193 -24.32 -14.40 -10.38
C SER A 193 -23.49 -13.94 -9.17
N VAL A 194 -23.88 -12.83 -8.54
CA VAL A 194 -23.22 -12.30 -7.33
C VAL A 194 -23.35 -13.30 -6.18
N LYS A 195 -24.56 -13.79 -5.91
CA LYS A 195 -24.82 -14.76 -4.83
C LYS A 195 -24.03 -16.06 -5.01
N SER A 196 -23.85 -16.50 -6.26
CA SER A 196 -23.04 -17.70 -6.56
C SER A 196 -21.56 -17.48 -6.20
N LEU A 197 -21.00 -16.31 -6.53
CA LEU A 197 -19.62 -15.95 -6.22
C LEU A 197 -19.41 -15.68 -4.72
N GLU A 198 -20.38 -15.06 -4.05
CA GLU A 198 -20.36 -14.91 -2.59
C GLU A 198 -20.41 -16.27 -1.89
N THR A 199 -21.17 -17.22 -2.42
CA THR A 199 -21.21 -18.59 -1.91
C THR A 199 -19.88 -19.31 -2.12
N LEU A 200 -19.22 -19.08 -3.25
CA LEU A 200 -17.88 -19.59 -3.51
C LEU A 200 -16.85 -18.96 -2.58
N ALA A 201 -16.91 -17.65 -2.35
CA ALA A 201 -16.01 -16.93 -1.45
C ALA A 201 -16.03 -17.48 -0.02
N ARG A 202 -17.20 -17.94 0.45
CA ARG A 202 -17.37 -18.55 1.79
C ARG A 202 -16.70 -19.91 1.93
N LYS A 203 -16.46 -20.63 0.83
CA LYS A 203 -15.80 -21.94 0.82
C LYS A 203 -14.28 -21.77 0.77
N ASN A 204 -13.71 -20.83 1.50
CA ASN A 204 -12.30 -20.47 1.48
C ASN A 204 -11.55 -20.91 2.74
N GLU A 205 -12.03 -21.97 3.40
CA GLU A 205 -11.32 -22.63 4.49
C GLU A 205 -9.88 -22.94 4.07
N LEU A 206 -8.95 -22.73 4.99
CA LEU A 206 -7.51 -22.92 4.78
C LEU A 206 -6.87 -22.03 3.69
N CYS A 207 -7.60 -21.05 3.13
CA CYS A 207 -6.97 -20.05 2.28
C CYS A 207 -5.93 -19.28 3.09
N TYR A 208 -4.70 -19.37 2.61
CA TYR A 208 -3.51 -18.77 3.19
C TYR A 208 -3.08 -19.31 4.55
N THR A 209 -3.28 -20.62 4.80
CA THR A 209 -2.63 -21.26 5.95
C THR A 209 -1.10 -21.26 5.78
N GLY A 210 -0.39 -20.65 6.74
CA GLY A 210 1.06 -20.52 6.70
C GLY A 210 1.58 -19.28 7.43
N HIS A 211 2.77 -18.81 7.02
CA HIS A 211 3.43 -17.62 7.55
C HIS A 211 3.04 -16.36 6.76
N SER A 212 3.33 -15.19 7.33
CA SER A 212 3.13 -13.90 6.66
C SER A 212 4.05 -13.74 5.45
N ASN A 213 3.58 -12.97 4.46
CA ASN A 213 4.37 -12.53 3.30
C ASN A 213 5.08 -11.20 3.49
N LEU A 214 5.15 -10.66 4.72
CA LEU A 214 5.81 -9.38 4.98
C LEU A 214 7.35 -9.43 4.83
N LEU A 215 7.94 -10.62 4.72
CA LEU A 215 9.37 -10.81 4.51
C LEU A 215 9.86 -10.06 3.26
N PHE A 216 10.87 -9.22 3.44
CA PHE A 216 11.55 -8.47 2.39
C PHE A 216 13.06 -8.52 2.58
N PRO A 217 13.87 -8.68 1.50
CA PRO A 217 13.44 -8.90 0.12
C PRO A 217 12.88 -10.32 -0.10
N SER A 218 11.96 -10.46 -1.04
CA SER A 218 11.43 -11.77 -1.46
C SER A 218 10.95 -11.75 -2.90
N ARG A 219 10.70 -12.93 -3.49
CA ARG A 219 10.15 -13.06 -4.86
C ARG A 219 8.79 -12.40 -5.04
N LEU A 220 8.07 -12.12 -3.95
CA LEU A 220 6.78 -11.43 -3.96
C LEU A 220 6.92 -9.91 -4.10
N TRP A 221 8.07 -9.34 -3.75
CA TRP A 221 8.28 -7.89 -3.68
C TRP A 221 9.32 -7.41 -4.70
N GLN A 222 9.18 -7.83 -5.95
CA GLN A 222 10.04 -7.42 -7.06
C GLN A 222 9.61 -6.08 -7.66
N ASP A 223 10.52 -5.40 -8.34
CA ASP A 223 10.22 -4.17 -9.07
C ASP A 223 9.56 -4.48 -10.43
N TRP A 224 8.76 -3.54 -10.93
CA TRP A 224 7.89 -3.70 -12.11
C TRP A 224 8.13 -2.62 -13.18
N ASP A 225 9.39 -2.23 -13.37
CA ASP A 225 9.85 -1.20 -14.31
C ASP A 225 9.57 -1.52 -15.78
N THR A 226 9.26 -2.78 -16.11
CA THR A 226 8.87 -3.19 -17.47
C THR A 226 7.54 -3.95 -17.46
N PRO A 227 6.79 -3.97 -18.59
CA PRO A 227 5.57 -4.76 -18.71
C PRO A 227 5.77 -6.24 -18.41
N THR A 228 6.90 -6.83 -18.83
CA THR A 228 7.24 -8.23 -18.57
C THR A 228 7.38 -8.51 -17.07
N LYS A 229 8.14 -7.66 -16.35
CA LYS A 229 8.31 -7.79 -14.89
C LYS A 229 7.00 -7.58 -14.14
N LEU A 230 6.14 -6.68 -14.60
CA LEU A 230 4.80 -6.48 -14.03
C LEU A 230 3.95 -7.76 -14.16
N ILE A 231 3.95 -8.38 -15.35
CA ILE A 231 3.21 -9.63 -15.58
C ILE A 231 3.79 -10.76 -14.70
N GLU A 232 5.11 -10.86 -14.59
CA GLU A 232 5.77 -11.84 -13.72
C GLU A 232 5.41 -11.64 -12.24
N LEU A 233 5.37 -10.40 -11.76
CA LEU A 233 4.93 -10.05 -10.42
C LEU A 233 3.51 -10.56 -10.16
N VAL A 234 2.57 -10.24 -11.07
CA VAL A 234 1.17 -10.69 -10.96
C VAL A 234 1.10 -12.21 -10.94
N ASN A 235 1.79 -12.88 -11.87
CA ASN A 235 1.79 -14.35 -11.96
C ASN A 235 2.35 -15.01 -10.69
N THR A 236 3.42 -14.43 -10.12
CA THR A 236 4.05 -14.95 -8.90
C THR A 236 3.12 -14.86 -7.69
N TRP A 237 2.42 -13.74 -7.54
CA TRP A 237 1.40 -13.57 -6.49
C TRP A 237 0.21 -14.51 -6.69
N MET A 238 -0.33 -14.59 -7.90
CA MET A 238 -1.46 -15.46 -8.21
C MET A 238 -1.12 -16.94 -7.97
N LEU A 239 0.07 -17.38 -8.38
CA LEU A 239 0.57 -18.72 -8.11
C LEU A 239 0.70 -18.98 -6.60
N THR A 240 1.23 -18.01 -5.84
CA THR A 240 1.36 -18.11 -4.40
C THR A 240 0.00 -18.31 -3.72
N PHE A 241 -1.01 -17.51 -4.10
CA PHE A 241 -2.37 -17.69 -3.58
C PHE A 241 -2.97 -19.05 -3.94
N GLN A 242 -2.79 -19.52 -5.18
CA GLN A 242 -3.28 -20.82 -5.62
C GLN A 242 -2.64 -21.96 -4.81
N LYS A 243 -1.32 -21.92 -4.63
CA LYS A 243 -0.58 -22.94 -3.86
C LYS A 243 -0.87 -22.90 -2.36
N ARG A 244 -1.43 -21.78 -1.87
CA ARG A 244 -1.89 -21.60 -0.49
C ARG A 244 -3.40 -21.77 -0.33
N GLY A 245 -4.08 -22.49 -1.24
CA GLY A 245 -5.48 -22.89 -1.06
C GLY A 245 -6.53 -21.81 -1.35
N CYS A 246 -6.14 -20.64 -1.87
CA CYS A 246 -7.07 -19.52 -2.07
C CYS A 246 -7.88 -19.58 -3.38
N SER A 247 -7.87 -20.70 -4.11
CA SER A 247 -8.48 -20.85 -5.44
C SER A 247 -9.93 -20.35 -5.50
N ASN A 248 -10.74 -20.63 -4.47
CA ASN A 248 -12.13 -20.18 -4.42
C ASN A 248 -12.26 -18.65 -4.36
N LEU A 249 -11.41 -17.96 -3.59
CA LEU A 249 -11.36 -16.50 -3.59
C LEU A 249 -10.90 -15.95 -4.94
N LEU A 250 -9.87 -16.54 -5.54
CA LEU A 250 -9.34 -16.07 -6.84
C LEU A 250 -10.41 -16.15 -7.94
N ASN A 251 -11.24 -17.19 -7.92
CA ASN A 251 -12.35 -17.37 -8.86
C ASN A 251 -13.44 -16.29 -8.73
N THR A 252 -13.52 -15.58 -7.59
CA THR A 252 -14.43 -14.43 -7.45
C THR A 252 -13.90 -13.14 -8.08
N GLY A 253 -12.69 -13.19 -8.64
CA GLY A 253 -12.03 -12.06 -9.25
C GLY A 253 -11.36 -11.15 -8.22
N ALA A 254 -11.23 -9.89 -8.59
CA ALA A 254 -10.36 -8.95 -7.90
C ALA A 254 -10.75 -8.76 -6.42
N ILE A 255 -12.03 -8.80 -6.05
CA ILE A 255 -12.46 -8.64 -4.63
C ILE A 255 -11.91 -9.78 -3.76
N GLY A 256 -12.04 -11.03 -4.21
CA GLY A 256 -11.46 -12.16 -3.49
C GLY A 256 -9.94 -12.12 -3.46
N VAL A 257 -9.29 -11.62 -4.52
CA VAL A 257 -7.83 -11.38 -4.50
C VAL A 257 -7.45 -10.30 -3.49
N SER A 258 -8.24 -9.25 -3.32
CA SER A 258 -8.02 -8.21 -2.29
C SER A 258 -8.05 -8.82 -0.89
N GLN A 259 -9.00 -9.73 -0.64
CA GLN A 259 -9.09 -10.48 0.61
C GLN A 259 -7.91 -11.43 0.80
N ALA A 260 -7.59 -12.27 -0.20
CA ALA A 260 -6.46 -13.20 -0.15
C ALA A 260 -5.11 -12.47 0.06
N PHE A 261 -4.95 -11.29 -0.54
CA PHE A 261 -3.78 -10.45 -0.34
C PHE A 261 -3.66 -10.01 1.12
N VAL A 262 -4.73 -9.51 1.75
CA VAL A 262 -4.67 -9.12 3.18
C VAL A 262 -4.44 -10.34 4.08
N GLN A 263 -5.13 -11.45 3.83
CA GLN A 263 -4.90 -12.72 4.55
C GLN A 263 -3.43 -13.17 4.46
N SER A 264 -2.79 -12.94 3.31
CA SER A 264 -1.38 -13.28 3.13
C SER A 264 -0.39 -12.43 3.91
N LEU A 265 -0.73 -11.17 4.18
CA LEU A 265 0.11 -10.29 4.99
C LEU A 265 -0.11 -10.53 6.48
N THR A 266 -1.32 -10.94 6.86
CA THR A 266 -1.69 -11.15 8.26
C THR A 266 -1.59 -12.60 8.70
N ALA A 267 -1.11 -13.50 7.83
CA ALA A 267 -1.10 -14.95 8.06
C ALA A 267 -2.44 -15.46 8.59
N SER A 268 -3.56 -14.94 8.05
CA SER A 268 -4.88 -15.21 8.59
C SER A 268 -5.65 -16.20 7.72
N SER A 269 -6.26 -17.19 8.35
CA SER A 269 -6.95 -18.30 7.67
C SER A 269 -8.21 -18.70 8.41
N TYR A 270 -9.21 -19.18 7.67
CA TYR A 270 -10.46 -19.66 8.26
C TYR A 270 -10.37 -21.15 8.52
N HIS A 271 -10.80 -21.55 9.70
CA HIS A 271 -10.91 -22.93 10.16
C HIS A 271 -12.29 -23.07 10.81
N ASP A 272 -13.00 -24.17 10.59
CA ASP A 272 -14.24 -24.55 11.29
C ASP A 272 -14.97 -23.39 11.99
N SER A 273 -15.63 -22.51 11.21
CA SER A 273 -16.43 -21.37 11.69
C SER A 273 -15.71 -20.25 12.48
N HIS A 274 -14.39 -20.14 12.39
CA HIS A 274 -13.60 -19.07 13.00
C HIS A 274 -12.44 -18.61 12.11
N LEU A 275 -11.90 -17.43 12.42
CA LEU A 275 -10.73 -16.85 11.79
C LEU A 275 -9.55 -16.93 12.77
N GLU A 276 -8.42 -17.42 12.28
CA GLU A 276 -7.16 -17.41 13.01
C GLU A 276 -6.21 -16.35 12.42
N VAL A 277 -5.42 -15.68 13.25
CA VAL A 277 -4.35 -14.76 12.84
C VAL A 277 -3.02 -15.29 13.36
N ALA A 278 -2.22 -15.88 12.47
CA ALA A 278 -0.98 -16.58 12.81
C ALA A 278 0.28 -15.76 12.47
N LEU A 279 0.28 -14.48 12.83
CA LEU A 279 1.49 -13.65 12.75
C LEU A 279 2.55 -14.16 13.74
N ASP A 280 3.83 -13.93 13.43
CA ASP A 280 4.91 -14.16 14.39
C ASP A 280 5.04 -12.95 15.31
N ALA A 281 5.03 -13.17 16.63
CA ALA A 281 5.21 -12.13 17.63
C ALA A 281 6.55 -11.39 17.47
N HIS A 282 7.61 -12.06 16.99
CA HIS A 282 8.92 -11.45 16.76
C HIS A 282 8.88 -10.39 15.64
N ASP A 283 7.94 -10.53 14.70
CA ASP A 283 7.76 -9.61 13.57
C ASP A 283 6.90 -8.38 13.93
N LEU A 284 6.39 -8.28 15.15
CA LEU A 284 5.47 -7.21 15.59
C LEU A 284 6.19 -5.95 16.12
N HIS A 285 7.41 -5.69 15.67
CA HIS A 285 8.23 -4.54 16.03
C HIS A 285 7.80 -3.23 15.32
N ARG A 286 6.67 -3.24 14.60
CA ARG A 286 6.09 -2.08 13.90
C ARG A 286 4.60 -2.02 14.08
N GLU A 287 4.08 -0.81 14.24
CA GLU A 287 2.64 -0.60 14.22
C GLU A 287 2.08 -0.94 12.83
N MET A 288 1.03 -1.75 12.81
CA MET A 288 0.36 -2.17 11.59
C MET A 288 -1.12 -2.38 11.89
N TYR A 289 -1.96 -2.30 10.86
CA TYR A 289 -3.38 -2.59 11.02
C TYR A 289 -3.96 -3.20 9.75
N PHE A 290 -5.00 -4.00 9.95
CA PHE A 290 -5.82 -4.52 8.87
C PHE A 290 -7.28 -4.37 9.21
N TYR A 291 -8.11 -4.24 8.17
CA TYR A 291 -9.54 -3.98 8.34
C TYR A 291 -10.35 -4.61 7.21
N GLY A 292 -11.65 -4.74 7.45
CA GLY A 292 -12.61 -5.26 6.47
C GLY A 292 -12.43 -6.75 6.18
N VAL A 293 -11.81 -7.49 7.11
CA VAL A 293 -11.72 -8.95 7.01
C VAL A 293 -13.08 -9.52 7.44
N PRO A 294 -13.79 -10.25 6.57
CA PRO A 294 -15.10 -10.78 6.90
C PRO A 294 -15.00 -11.90 7.93
N VAL A 295 -16.00 -12.08 8.78
CA VAL A 295 -16.15 -13.29 9.60
C VAL A 295 -17.39 -14.01 9.16
N TYR A 296 -17.21 -15.27 8.77
CA TYR A 296 -18.27 -16.08 8.19
C TYR A 296 -18.99 -16.93 9.24
N SER A 297 -20.24 -17.22 8.95
CA SER A 297 -21.04 -18.29 9.54
C SER A 297 -21.69 -19.10 8.42
N ASN A 298 -22.37 -20.18 8.80
CA ASN A 298 -23.19 -20.98 7.87
C ASN A 298 -24.24 -20.14 7.13
N MET A 299 -24.68 -19.00 7.69
CA MET A 299 -25.70 -18.13 7.10
C MET A 299 -25.13 -17.00 6.23
N GLY A 300 -23.81 -16.76 6.24
CA GLY A 300 -23.19 -15.66 5.53
C GLY A 300 -22.16 -14.89 6.36
N VAL A 301 -21.77 -13.71 5.87
CA VAL A 301 -20.90 -12.78 6.60
C VAL A 301 -21.66 -12.25 7.82
N VAL A 302 -21.13 -12.47 9.02
CA VAL A 302 -21.71 -12.00 10.29
C VAL A 302 -21.27 -10.58 10.60
N GLY A 303 -20.02 -10.25 10.28
CA GLY A 303 -19.43 -8.95 10.50
C GLY A 303 -18.07 -8.84 9.83
N THR A 304 -17.45 -7.67 9.99
CA THR A 304 -16.08 -7.40 9.55
C THR A 304 -15.22 -6.99 10.74
N LEU A 305 -13.94 -7.30 10.68
CA LEU A 305 -12.96 -7.01 11.72
C LEU A 305 -12.04 -5.86 11.35
N ARG A 306 -11.60 -5.14 12.37
CA ARG A 306 -10.40 -4.31 12.35
C ARG A 306 -9.49 -4.74 13.50
N VAL A 307 -8.22 -4.93 13.19
CA VAL A 307 -7.18 -5.25 14.15
C VAL A 307 -6.05 -4.25 13.95
N ASP A 308 -5.76 -3.48 14.99
CA ASP A 308 -4.59 -2.63 15.07
C ASP A 308 -3.57 -3.31 15.99
N ILE A 309 -2.33 -3.41 15.54
CA ILE A 309 -1.18 -3.91 16.29
C ILE A 309 -0.35 -2.71 16.67
N LYS A 310 -0.14 -2.52 17.96
CA LYS A 310 0.54 -1.36 18.54
C LYS A 310 1.62 -1.78 19.50
N LEU A 311 2.53 -0.86 19.80
CA LEU A 311 3.57 -1.02 20.81
C LEU A 311 3.24 -0.12 22.00
N ASP A 312 3.42 -0.64 23.21
CA ASP A 312 3.31 0.17 24.43
C ASP A 312 4.61 0.96 24.70
N GLU A 313 4.64 1.69 25.82
CA GLU A 313 5.80 2.48 26.24
C GLU A 313 7.06 1.63 26.51
N LYS A 314 6.91 0.31 26.64
CA LYS A 314 8.00 -0.64 26.84
C LYS A 314 8.30 -1.44 25.58
N ASN A 315 7.80 -1.03 24.42
CA ASN A 315 7.92 -1.75 23.14
C ASN A 315 7.30 -3.17 23.16
N THR A 316 6.32 -3.41 24.03
CA THR A 316 5.57 -4.68 24.05
C THR A 316 4.38 -4.59 23.09
N PRO A 317 4.21 -5.57 22.19
CA PRO A 317 3.12 -5.53 21.23
C PRO A 317 1.78 -5.89 21.90
N TYR A 318 0.73 -5.20 21.49
CA TYR A 318 -0.65 -5.48 21.89
C TYR A 318 -1.63 -5.25 20.73
N PHE A 319 -2.79 -5.90 20.81
CA PHE A 319 -3.86 -5.74 19.83
C PHE A 319 -4.92 -4.75 20.32
N MET A 320 -5.47 -3.96 19.41
CA MET A 320 -6.76 -3.31 19.55
C MET A 320 -7.70 -3.89 18.50
N VAL A 321 -8.72 -4.62 18.94
CA VAL A 321 -9.62 -5.36 18.06
C VAL A 321 -11.03 -4.78 18.13
N SER A 322 -11.64 -4.51 16.98
CA SER A 322 -13.04 -4.10 16.87
C SER A 322 -13.75 -4.82 15.74
N SER A 323 -15.08 -4.85 15.82
CA SER A 323 -15.95 -5.51 14.87
C SER A 323 -17.17 -4.68 14.52
N SER A 324 -17.69 -4.84 13.29
CA SER A 324 -18.92 -4.17 12.87
C SER A 324 -20.17 -4.68 13.61
N ASN A 325 -20.14 -5.95 14.01
CA ASN A 325 -21.21 -6.69 14.66
C ASN A 325 -20.64 -7.43 15.88
N GLN A 326 -21.51 -7.93 16.77
CA GLN A 326 -21.05 -8.70 17.91
C GLN A 326 -20.33 -9.97 17.46
N LEU A 327 -19.08 -10.11 17.87
CA LEU A 327 -18.22 -11.29 17.65
C LEU A 327 -17.51 -11.62 18.96
N PHE A 328 -16.76 -12.72 18.98
CA PHE A 328 -15.97 -13.13 20.15
C PHE A 328 -14.53 -13.37 19.74
N VAL A 329 -13.60 -13.12 20.65
CA VAL A 329 -12.16 -13.28 20.42
C VAL A 329 -11.44 -13.92 21.59
N CYS A 330 -10.40 -14.68 21.28
CA CYS A 330 -9.41 -15.22 22.19
C CYS A 330 -8.01 -14.76 21.74
N ASP A 331 -7.11 -14.57 22.71
CA ASP A 331 -5.67 -14.47 22.47
C ASP A 331 -5.01 -15.86 22.34
N GLY A 332 -3.69 -15.89 22.21
CA GLY A 332 -2.90 -17.11 21.97
C GLY A 332 -3.26 -18.27 22.90
N GLY A 333 -3.58 -19.43 22.32
CA GLY A 333 -3.99 -20.64 23.05
C GLY A 333 -5.45 -20.67 23.51
N CYS A 334 -6.17 -19.54 23.48
CA CYS A 334 -7.57 -19.42 23.91
C CYS A 334 -7.85 -20.04 25.30
N LEU A 335 -6.90 -19.89 26.23
CA LEU A 335 -7.02 -20.42 27.60
C LEU A 335 -7.97 -19.57 28.47
N ASP A 336 -7.99 -18.26 28.22
CA ASP A 336 -8.87 -17.33 28.91
C ASP A 336 -10.28 -17.35 28.31
N ALA A 337 -11.26 -16.89 29.09
CA ALA A 337 -12.63 -16.78 28.62
C ALA A 337 -12.72 -15.82 27.42
N PRO A 338 -13.42 -16.18 26.32
CA PRO A 338 -13.51 -15.31 25.15
C PRO A 338 -14.06 -13.93 25.49
N VAL A 339 -13.53 -12.91 24.85
CA VAL A 339 -13.94 -11.52 25.03
C VAL A 339 -14.94 -11.14 23.95
N THR A 340 -15.96 -10.36 24.32
CA THR A 340 -16.97 -9.88 23.37
C THR A 340 -16.42 -8.67 22.61
N LEU A 341 -16.48 -8.73 21.28
CA LEU A 341 -16.12 -7.64 20.39
C LEU A 341 -17.36 -6.85 19.94
N GLY A 342 -17.16 -5.56 19.72
CA GLY A 342 -18.12 -4.67 19.09
C GLY A 342 -17.42 -3.51 18.42
N LYS A 343 -18.15 -2.41 18.19
CA LYS A 343 -17.61 -1.22 17.51
C LYS A 343 -16.51 -0.52 18.32
N ILE A 344 -16.53 -0.65 19.64
CA ILE A 344 -15.52 -0.08 20.54
C ILE A 344 -14.29 -1.02 20.53
N PRO A 345 -13.10 -0.53 20.16
CA PRO A 345 -11.88 -1.33 20.19
C PRO A 345 -11.57 -1.87 21.57
N THR A 346 -11.28 -3.16 21.64
CA THR A 346 -10.91 -3.87 22.86
C THR A 346 -9.42 -4.21 22.82
N GLN A 347 -8.71 -3.89 23.90
CA GLN A 347 -7.30 -4.19 24.04
C GLN A 347 -7.09 -5.65 24.44
N LEU A 348 -6.19 -6.35 23.76
CA LEU A 348 -5.79 -7.71 24.07
C LEU A 348 -4.26 -7.81 24.09
N PRO A 349 -3.67 -8.55 25.03
CA PRO A 349 -2.23 -8.81 25.01
C PRO A 349 -1.87 -9.72 23.83
N VAL A 350 -0.67 -9.56 23.27
CA VAL A 350 -0.10 -10.59 22.41
C VAL A 350 0.43 -11.71 23.32
N LYS A 351 -0.07 -12.93 23.15
CA LYS A 351 0.42 -14.11 23.85
C LYS A 351 1.08 -15.08 22.89
N VAL A 352 2.22 -15.61 23.30
CA VAL A 352 3.01 -16.61 22.58
C VAL A 352 2.86 -17.95 23.29
N THR A 353 2.81 -19.03 22.50
CA THR A 353 2.54 -20.38 22.97
C THR A 353 3.65 -21.34 22.56
N LYS A 354 3.74 -22.48 23.24
CA LYS A 354 4.64 -23.59 22.89
C LYS A 354 3.86 -24.91 22.82
N PRO A 355 3.81 -25.60 21.67
CA PRO A 355 4.27 -25.15 20.35
C PRO A 355 3.54 -23.87 19.90
N VAL A 356 4.12 -23.17 18.92
CA VAL A 356 3.56 -21.90 18.41
C VAL A 356 2.19 -22.12 17.78
N THR A 357 1.22 -21.32 18.20
CA THR A 357 -0.15 -21.27 17.68
C THR A 357 -0.49 -19.87 17.18
N SER A 358 -1.69 -19.70 16.64
CA SER A 358 -2.22 -18.40 16.23
C SER A 358 -2.31 -17.42 17.41
N LEU A 359 -2.08 -16.14 17.14
CA LEU A 359 -2.09 -15.07 18.15
C LEU A 359 -3.49 -14.58 18.48
N LEU A 360 -4.44 -14.70 17.54
CA LEU A 360 -5.85 -14.38 17.73
C LEU A 360 -6.75 -15.45 17.10
N TYR A 361 -7.86 -15.73 17.77
CA TYR A 361 -8.96 -16.56 17.29
C TYR A 361 -10.25 -15.76 17.37
N ILE A 362 -10.97 -15.59 16.27
CA ILE A 362 -12.19 -14.80 16.21
C ILE A 362 -13.35 -15.63 15.63
N ALA A 363 -14.48 -15.69 16.33
CA ALA A 363 -15.64 -16.44 15.89
C ALA A 363 -16.98 -15.71 16.17
N PRO A 364 -18.05 -16.05 15.43
CA PRO A 364 -19.41 -15.63 15.78
C PRO A 364 -19.94 -16.28 17.08
N SER A 365 -19.46 -17.48 17.41
CA SER A 365 -19.95 -18.27 18.54
C SER A 365 -18.96 -18.24 19.71
N ARG A 366 -19.42 -17.71 20.86
CA ARG A 366 -18.65 -17.75 22.10
C ARG A 366 -18.31 -19.18 22.53
N ARG A 367 -19.32 -20.06 22.51
CA ARG A 367 -19.19 -21.47 22.90
C ARG A 367 -18.17 -22.20 22.04
N HIS A 368 -18.08 -21.85 20.75
CA HIS A 368 -17.09 -22.44 19.85
C HIS A 368 -15.65 -22.13 20.32
N LEU A 369 -15.36 -20.87 20.63
CA LEU A 369 -14.05 -20.48 21.17
C LEU A 369 -13.78 -21.13 22.54
N GLU A 370 -14.78 -21.23 23.42
CA GLU A 370 -14.63 -21.91 24.72
C GLU A 370 -14.29 -23.40 24.57
N LEU A 371 -14.68 -24.04 23.47
CA LEU A 371 -14.33 -25.42 23.15
C LEU A 371 -12.95 -25.55 22.50
N LEU A 372 -12.48 -24.53 21.77
CA LEU A 372 -11.15 -24.55 21.12
C LEU A 372 -10.01 -24.76 22.12
N LYS A 373 -10.14 -24.28 23.36
CA LYS A 373 -9.15 -24.52 24.42
C LYS A 373 -8.84 -26.01 24.65
N ASN A 374 -9.80 -26.89 24.37
CA ASN A 374 -9.63 -28.33 24.53
C ASN A 374 -8.99 -28.98 23.30
N ALA A 375 -8.98 -28.29 22.16
CA ALA A 375 -8.38 -28.74 20.91
C ALA A 375 -6.97 -28.14 20.69
N ILE A 376 -6.67 -27.01 21.33
CA ILE A 376 -5.36 -26.36 21.27
C ILE A 376 -4.48 -26.90 22.40
N HIS A 377 -3.51 -27.74 22.05
CA HIS A 377 -2.60 -28.35 23.01
C HIS A 377 -1.30 -27.55 23.12
N VAL A 378 -1.15 -26.82 24.23
CA VAL A 378 0.01 -25.99 24.54
C VAL A 378 0.58 -26.36 25.91
N SER A 379 1.91 -26.35 26.05
CA SER A 379 2.60 -26.58 27.31
C SER A 379 2.87 -25.29 28.08
N GLU A 380 3.09 -24.20 27.35
CA GLU A 380 3.45 -22.89 27.90
C GLU A 380 2.67 -21.81 27.14
N VAL A 381 2.17 -20.82 27.87
CA VAL A 381 1.56 -19.61 27.33
C VAL A 381 2.08 -18.42 28.13
N GLY A 382 2.64 -17.43 27.43
CA GLY A 382 3.20 -16.23 28.04
C GLY A 382 2.92 -14.99 27.19
N SER A 383 2.94 -13.82 27.81
CA SER A 383 2.91 -12.55 27.06
C SER A 383 4.14 -12.43 26.16
N ALA A 384 3.97 -11.88 24.97
CA ALA A 384 5.08 -11.55 24.10
C ALA A 384 6.06 -10.61 24.83
N PRO A 385 7.38 -10.84 24.71
CA PRO A 385 8.36 -9.95 25.31
C PRO A 385 8.35 -8.59 24.61
N ALA A 386 8.85 -7.57 25.31
CA ALA A 386 9.20 -6.29 24.72
C ALA A 386 10.25 -6.47 23.62
N HIS A 387 10.09 -5.73 22.52
CA HIS A 387 11.13 -5.64 21.50
C HIS A 387 12.30 -4.80 21.97
N GLU A 388 13.50 -5.15 21.53
CA GLU A 388 14.73 -4.42 21.83
C GLU A 388 14.66 -2.98 21.29
N GLU A 389 15.09 -2.00 22.11
CA GLU A 389 15.06 -0.57 21.73
C GLU A 389 15.85 -0.30 20.44
N GLU A 390 16.98 -1.00 20.24
CA GLU A 390 17.81 -0.87 19.03
C GLU A 390 17.04 -1.23 17.76
N VAL A 391 16.19 -2.27 17.82
CA VAL A 391 15.34 -2.67 16.69
C VAL A 391 14.30 -1.59 16.40
N ILE A 392 13.62 -1.10 17.44
CA ILE A 392 12.61 -0.04 17.30
C ILE A 392 13.21 1.24 16.72
N GLU A 393 14.36 1.65 17.25
CA GLU A 393 15.04 2.86 16.80
C GLU A 393 15.57 2.71 15.36
N MET A 394 16.06 1.53 14.98
CA MET A 394 16.42 1.23 13.59
C MET A 394 15.24 1.45 12.64
N HIS A 395 14.03 1.02 13.01
CA HIS A 395 12.85 1.27 12.18
C HIS A 395 12.44 2.74 12.13
N ARG A 396 12.66 3.51 13.21
CA ARG A 396 12.28 4.93 13.33
C ARG A 396 13.25 5.88 12.64
N SER A 397 14.55 5.75 12.87
CA SER A 397 15.59 6.65 12.37
C SER A 397 16.38 6.08 11.18
N GLY A 398 16.41 4.76 11.01
CA GLY A 398 17.25 4.08 10.02
C GLY A 398 18.67 3.80 10.51
N GLU A 399 18.99 4.21 11.73
CA GLU A 399 20.27 3.94 12.40
C GLU A 399 20.02 3.03 13.60
N ALA A 400 20.81 1.96 13.74
CA ALA A 400 20.71 1.05 14.89
C ALA A 400 21.03 1.74 16.23
N THR A 401 21.83 2.80 16.19
CA THR A 401 22.39 3.45 17.39
C THR A 401 21.75 4.81 17.72
N GLY A 402 20.56 5.12 17.18
CA GLY A 402 19.80 6.30 17.59
C GLY A 402 20.56 7.63 17.57
N GLY A 403 21.23 7.97 16.46
CA GLY A 403 21.93 9.26 16.31
C GLY A 403 23.34 9.34 16.91
N MET A 404 23.91 8.22 17.37
CA MET A 404 25.30 8.16 17.86
C MET A 404 26.33 8.61 16.80
N THR A 405 25.97 8.60 15.52
CA THR A 405 26.80 9.18 14.43
C THR A 405 27.06 10.67 14.64
N THR A 406 26.06 11.46 15.04
CA THR A 406 26.23 12.89 15.33
C THR A 406 27.07 13.12 16.57
N PHE A 407 26.93 12.26 17.59
CA PHE A 407 27.77 12.28 18.79
C PHE A 407 29.24 12.02 18.45
N TRP A 408 29.55 11.00 17.64
CA TRP A 408 30.92 10.71 17.24
C TRP A 408 31.52 11.79 16.34
N VAL A 409 30.73 12.41 15.46
CA VAL A 409 31.18 13.58 14.69
C VAL A 409 31.52 14.74 15.63
N PHE A 410 30.68 15.02 16.63
CA PHE A 410 30.96 16.05 17.63
C PHE A 410 32.23 15.73 18.43
N VAL A 411 32.39 14.49 18.90
CA VAL A 411 33.59 14.04 19.61
C VAL A 411 34.83 14.20 18.72
N PHE A 412 34.77 13.80 17.46
CA PHE A 412 35.87 13.96 16.52
C PHE A 412 36.25 15.44 16.32
N VAL A 413 35.26 16.31 16.10
CA VAL A 413 35.47 17.76 15.97
C VAL A 413 36.08 18.35 17.25
N ALA A 414 35.60 17.94 18.43
CA ALA A 414 36.14 18.39 19.72
C ALA A 414 37.59 17.95 19.92
N VAL A 415 37.92 16.69 19.56
CA VAL A 415 39.28 16.16 19.61
C VAL A 415 40.20 16.95 18.68
N VAL A 416 39.79 17.20 17.42
CA VAL A 416 40.58 17.99 16.48
C VAL A 416 40.78 19.42 16.98
N ALA A 417 39.71 20.07 17.47
CA ALA A 417 39.79 21.42 18.03
C ALA A 417 40.76 21.50 19.22
N PHE A 418 40.71 20.52 20.13
CA PHE A 418 41.65 20.41 21.24
C PHE A 418 43.10 20.32 20.76
N HIS A 419 43.39 19.45 19.79
CA HIS A 419 44.75 19.30 19.24
C HIS A 419 45.23 20.57 18.54
N LEU A 420 44.35 21.30 17.84
CA LEU A 420 44.68 22.60 17.24
C LEU A 420 45.01 23.67 18.30
N VAL A 421 44.29 23.68 19.43
CA VAL A 421 44.59 24.58 20.56
C VAL A 421 45.95 24.23 21.17
N VAL A 422 46.22 22.95 21.42
CA VAL A 422 47.51 22.49 21.96
C VAL A 422 48.65 22.85 21.00
N ALA A 423 48.50 22.59 19.70
CA ALA A 423 49.48 22.94 18.68
C ALA A 423 49.73 24.47 18.64
N LYS A 424 48.68 25.29 18.76
CA LYS A 424 48.79 26.75 18.83
C LYS A 424 49.55 27.22 20.08
N ILE A 425 49.31 26.59 21.24
CA ILE A 425 50.05 26.91 22.48
C ILE A 425 51.53 26.58 22.31
N VAL A 426 51.85 25.37 21.86
CA VAL A 426 53.24 24.92 21.63
C VAL A 426 53.94 25.82 20.62
N TRP A 427 53.26 26.16 19.51
CA TRP A 427 53.81 27.06 18.50
C TRP A 427 54.07 28.47 19.05
N ASN A 428 53.15 29.00 19.85
CA ASN A 428 53.31 30.33 20.46
C ASN A 428 54.44 30.35 21.49
N GLU A 429 54.59 29.30 22.32
CA GLU A 429 55.71 29.19 23.26
C GLU A 429 57.06 29.04 22.53
N TYR A 430 57.10 28.21 21.49
CA TYR A 430 58.29 28.08 20.64
C TYR A 430 58.68 29.41 19.97
N ARG A 431 57.69 30.19 19.50
CA ARG A 431 57.90 31.45 18.80
C ARG A 431 58.18 32.64 19.72
N LYS A 432 57.74 32.59 20.98
CA LYS A 432 58.03 33.61 22.00
C LYS A 432 59.49 33.60 22.44
N GLY A 433 60.24 32.51 22.22
CA GLY A 433 61.67 32.48 22.48
C GLY A 433 62.07 32.71 23.95
N ASP A 434 61.12 32.68 24.89
CA ASP A 434 61.38 32.79 26.33
C ASP A 434 61.80 31.44 26.90
N MET A 435 62.94 30.92 26.43
CA MET A 435 63.78 30.08 27.27
C MET A 435 64.52 31.00 28.25
N THR A 436 63.80 31.67 29.15
CA THR A 436 64.44 32.11 30.39
C THR A 436 64.72 30.83 31.18
N PRO A 437 66.00 30.47 31.41
CA PRO A 437 66.29 29.31 32.23
C PRO A 437 65.70 29.59 33.60
N TYR A 438 64.89 28.65 34.12
CA TYR A 438 64.49 28.62 35.51
C TYR A 438 65.76 28.74 36.37
N ASN A 439 66.05 29.92 36.90
CA ASN A 439 67.27 30.21 37.65
C ASN A 439 67.02 29.91 39.14
N PRO A 440 67.53 28.79 39.69
CA PRO A 440 67.26 28.39 41.06
C PRO A 440 67.93 29.30 42.11
N TYR A 441 68.82 30.21 41.69
CA TYR A 441 69.69 30.98 42.59
C TYR A 441 69.12 32.32 43.05
N LEU A 442 67.95 32.75 42.55
CA LEU A 442 67.33 34.02 42.95
C LEU A 442 66.47 33.97 44.23
N ARG A 443 66.48 32.86 44.98
CA ARG A 443 65.72 32.75 46.25
C ARG A 443 66.52 32.27 47.47
N ASN A 444 67.83 32.53 47.51
CA ASN A 444 68.67 32.21 48.68
C ASN A 444 69.14 33.44 49.48
N ARG A 445 68.38 34.55 49.47
CA ARG A 445 68.77 35.79 50.18
C ARG A 445 67.84 36.31 51.27
N TYR A 446 66.93 35.48 51.80
CA TYR A 446 66.21 35.79 53.06
C TYR A 446 65.91 34.54 53.91
N SER A 447 66.90 33.65 54.07
CA SER A 447 66.84 32.52 55.03
C SER A 447 68.08 32.49 55.93
N SER A 448 68.39 33.62 56.56
CA SER A 448 69.32 33.65 57.71
C SER A 448 69.00 34.79 58.66
N LEU A 449 68.14 34.51 59.65
CA LEU A 449 68.00 35.16 60.97
C LEU A 449 66.86 34.38 61.66
N ARG A 450 67.12 33.23 62.28
CA ARG A 450 67.69 32.99 63.62
C ARG A 450 66.59 32.48 64.57
N PRO A 451 66.98 31.76 65.64
CA PRO A 451 66.28 30.60 66.16
C PRO A 451 65.68 30.81 67.55
N HIS A 452 64.93 29.78 67.97
CA HIS A 452 64.42 29.48 69.32
C HIS A 452 63.33 30.38 69.90
#